data_AF-A0A6P2FGF9-F1
#
_entry.id   AF-A0A6P2FGF9-F1
#
_cell.length_a   1.000
_cell.length_b   1.000
_cell.length_c   1.000
_cell.angle_alpha   90.00
_cell.angle_beta   90.00
_cell.angle_gamma   90.00
#
_symmetry.space_group_name_H-M   'P 1'
#
loop_
_entity.id
_entity.type
_entity.pdbx_description
1 polymer ?
#
loop_
_entity_poly.entity_id
_entity_poly.type
_entity_poly.pdbx_seq_one_letter_code
_entity_poly.pdbx_strand_id
1 'polypeptide(L)'
;MSTRRSTATTAVPTEGDQRAARNAILAAARAEFAAKGLAGARVNEIAARAGANKQLIYYYFGSKEDLYRAALEEVYTEIRSLEKELKLGDMQPAEAMAALIGFSFDYLARHPDFIGLLNHENAHGAMHVRDSRAIRETNSPLIELIAQTLQRGIAAKVFRRGIDPVEFYISVAGMSYFFFSNRLTLSSIFARDLGEGKAVDRYRRHVVAFAMAGLRP
;
A
#
# COMPACT_ATOMS: atom_id res chain seq x y z
N MET A 1 -48.35 16.53 37.24
CA MET A 1 -47.40 15.64 36.53
C MET A 1 -46.62 16.47 35.54
N SER A 2 -45.39 16.86 35.89
CA SER A 2 -44.49 17.66 35.05
C SER A 2 -43.42 16.75 34.46
N THR A 3 -43.51 16.51 33.15
CA THR A 3 -42.57 15.69 32.37
C THR A 3 -41.29 16.50 32.12
N ARG A 4 -40.24 16.23 32.91
CA ARG A 4 -38.88 16.73 32.64
C ARG A 4 -38.38 16.11 31.32
N ARG A 5 -38.28 16.92 30.26
CA ARG A 5 -37.46 16.63 29.08
C ARG A 5 -36.00 16.59 29.53
N SER A 6 -35.39 15.41 29.48
CA SER A 6 -33.95 15.24 29.60
C SER A 6 -33.30 15.80 28.33
N THR A 7 -32.60 16.92 28.48
CA THR A 7 -31.71 17.47 27.45
C THR A 7 -30.46 16.60 27.38
N ALA A 8 -30.32 15.81 26.32
CA ALA A 8 -29.08 15.14 25.99
C ALA A 8 -28.03 16.21 25.62
N THR A 9 -27.11 16.49 26.54
CA THR A 9 -25.93 17.31 26.29
C THR A 9 -25.06 16.56 25.28
N THR A 10 -24.96 17.06 24.05
CA THR A 10 -23.94 16.63 23.08
C THR A 10 -22.56 16.97 23.65
N ALA A 11 -21.87 15.97 24.18
CA ALA A 11 -20.49 16.09 24.62
C ALA A 11 -19.57 16.50 23.45
N VAL A 12 -18.61 17.37 23.70
CA VAL A 12 -17.59 17.75 22.72
C VAL A 12 -16.77 16.49 22.35
N PRO A 13 -16.57 16.18 21.06
CA PRO A 13 -15.79 15.01 20.65
C PRO A 13 -14.38 15.04 21.22
N THR A 14 -13.93 13.94 21.79
CA THR A 14 -12.57 13.81 22.32
C THR A 14 -11.54 13.79 21.17
N GLU A 15 -10.26 14.01 21.48
CA GLU A 15 -9.18 13.84 20.49
C GLU A 15 -9.16 12.42 19.90
N GLY A 16 -9.53 11.41 20.70
CA GLY A 16 -9.68 10.02 20.27
C GLY A 16 -10.79 9.86 19.23
N ASP A 17 -11.96 10.46 19.48
CA ASP A 17 -13.09 10.43 18.55
C ASP A 17 -12.77 11.12 17.23
N GLN A 18 -12.05 12.25 17.29
CA GLN A 18 -11.63 12.98 16.10
C GLN A 18 -10.64 12.17 15.26
N ARG A 19 -9.68 11.50 15.90
CA ARG A 19 -8.74 10.61 15.20
C ARG A 19 -9.45 9.42 14.57
N ALA A 20 -10.39 8.80 15.28
CA ALA A 20 -11.19 7.70 14.76
C ALA A 20 -12.02 8.13 13.54
N ALA A 21 -12.67 9.29 13.60
CA ALA A 21 -13.43 9.84 12.48
C ALA A 21 -12.55 10.14 11.26
N ARG A 22 -11.39 10.79 11.47
CA ARG A 22 -10.43 11.06 10.40
C ARG A 22 -9.96 9.77 9.72
N ASN A 23 -9.64 8.74 10.50
CA ASN A 23 -9.19 7.45 9.97
C ASN A 23 -10.31 6.71 9.23
N ALA A 24 -11.54 6.75 9.74
CA ALA A 24 -12.70 6.16 9.06
C ALA A 24 -12.97 6.81 7.69
N ILE A 25 -12.88 8.14 7.62
CA ILE A 25 -12.98 8.88 6.36
C ILE A 25 -11.87 8.47 5.39
N LEU A 26 -10.63 8.37 5.87
CA LEU A 26 -9.48 8.02 5.04
C LEU A 26 -9.58 6.60 4.47
N ALA A 27 -9.99 5.62 5.30
CA ALA A 27 -10.24 4.25 4.87
C ALA A 27 -11.38 4.17 3.83
N ALA A 28 -12.46 4.92 4.04
CA ALA A 28 -13.57 4.99 3.09
C ALA A 28 -13.14 5.62 1.76
N ALA A 29 -12.32 6.68 1.82
CA ALA A 29 -11.78 7.36 0.66
C ALA A 29 -10.85 6.45 -0.15
N ARG A 30 -9.93 5.73 0.52
CA ARG A 30 -9.01 4.76 -0.09
C ARG A 30 -9.79 3.75 -0.94
N ALA A 31 -10.87 3.18 -0.39
CA ALA A 31 -11.68 2.20 -1.11
C ALA A 31 -12.46 2.79 -2.30
N GLU A 32 -13.04 3.99 -2.15
CA GLU A 32 -13.79 4.65 -3.23
C GLU A 32 -12.85 5.08 -4.37
N PHE A 33 -11.70 5.66 -4.05
CA PHE A 33 -10.71 6.10 -5.02
C PHE A 33 -10.00 4.94 -5.72
N ALA A 34 -9.72 3.84 -5.01
CA ALA A 34 -9.19 2.64 -5.64
C ALA A 34 -10.13 2.05 -6.69
N ALA A 35 -11.44 2.17 -6.48
CA ALA A 35 -12.45 1.62 -7.38
C ALA A 35 -12.81 2.55 -8.55
N LYS A 36 -12.76 3.87 -8.36
CA LYS A 36 -13.32 4.84 -9.32
C LYS A 36 -12.36 5.95 -9.74
N GLY A 37 -11.17 6.00 -9.16
CA GLY A 37 -10.21 7.10 -9.33
C GLY A 37 -10.72 8.43 -8.77
N LEU A 38 -9.86 9.45 -8.80
CA LEU A 38 -10.19 10.79 -8.30
C LEU A 38 -11.42 11.40 -9.01
N ALA A 39 -11.48 11.29 -10.34
CA ALA A 39 -12.57 11.87 -11.12
C ALA A 39 -13.92 11.18 -10.86
N GLY A 40 -13.94 9.84 -10.81
CA GLY A 40 -15.17 9.05 -10.64
C GLY A 40 -15.66 8.94 -9.19
N ALA A 41 -14.77 9.11 -8.22
CA ALA A 41 -15.12 9.05 -6.80
C ALA A 41 -16.02 10.21 -6.36
N ARG A 42 -17.02 9.89 -5.53
CA ARG A 42 -18.00 10.85 -5.01
C ARG A 42 -17.86 11.01 -3.50
N VAL A 43 -17.69 12.26 -3.05
CA VAL A 43 -17.56 12.59 -1.62
C VAL A 43 -18.76 12.11 -0.79
N ASN A 44 -19.96 12.08 -1.37
CA ASN A 44 -21.14 11.56 -0.69
C ASN A 44 -21.04 10.06 -0.40
N GLU A 45 -20.47 9.27 -1.32
CA GLU A 45 -20.26 7.83 -1.12
C GLU A 45 -19.18 7.57 -0.05
N ILE A 46 -18.14 8.41 -0.03
CA ILE A 46 -17.11 8.38 1.01
C ILE A 46 -17.72 8.68 2.38
N ALA A 47 -18.54 9.73 2.47
CA ALA A 47 -19.23 10.14 3.69
C ALA A 47 -20.14 9.01 4.22
N ALA A 48 -20.98 8.45 3.34
CA ALA A 48 -21.86 7.35 3.68
C ALA A 48 -21.09 6.12 4.19
N ARG A 49 -20.01 5.73 3.50
CA ARG A 49 -19.16 4.60 3.90
C ARG A 49 -18.42 4.84 5.22
N ALA A 50 -18.01 6.08 5.48
CA ALA A 50 -17.32 6.45 6.71
C ALA A 50 -18.24 6.64 7.92
N GLY A 51 -19.57 6.64 7.72
CA GLY A 51 -20.51 7.07 8.76
C GLY A 51 -20.36 8.54 9.13
N ALA A 52 -19.85 9.36 8.20
CA ALA A 52 -19.57 10.78 8.38
C ALA A 52 -20.49 11.63 7.50
N ASN A 53 -20.53 12.94 7.74
CA ASN A 53 -21.14 13.88 6.81
C ASN A 53 -20.08 14.57 5.94
N LYS A 54 -20.51 15.17 4.83
CA LYS A 54 -19.62 15.84 3.85
C LYS A 54 -18.85 17.01 4.47
N GLN A 55 -19.45 17.73 5.41
CA GLN A 55 -18.82 18.84 6.11
C GLN A 55 -17.62 18.38 6.94
N LEU A 56 -17.72 17.21 7.59
CA LEU A 56 -16.64 16.63 8.39
C LEU A 56 -15.45 16.20 7.51
N ILE A 57 -15.71 15.71 6.30
CA ILE A 57 -14.66 15.41 5.32
C ILE A 57 -13.89 16.68 4.96
N TYR A 58 -14.59 17.74 4.58
CA TYR A 58 -13.92 19.00 4.22
C TYR A 58 -13.26 19.68 5.42
N TYR A 59 -13.81 19.50 6.63
CA TYR A 59 -13.17 19.96 7.85
C TYR A 59 -11.78 19.33 8.04
N TYR A 60 -11.65 18.01 7.83
CA TYR A 60 -10.36 17.32 8.02
C TYR A 60 -9.40 17.43 6.83
N PHE A 61 -9.93 17.47 5.60
CA PHE A 61 -9.11 17.32 4.40
C PHE A 61 -9.17 18.51 3.45
N GLY A 62 -10.07 19.48 3.65
CA GLY A 62 -10.17 20.69 2.82
C GLY A 62 -10.85 20.45 1.47
N SER A 63 -10.32 19.57 0.63
CA SER A 63 -10.83 19.26 -0.72
C SER A 63 -10.86 17.76 -1.03
N LYS A 64 -11.45 17.39 -2.17
CA LYS A 64 -11.47 15.97 -2.60
C LYS A 64 -10.08 15.54 -3.07
N GLU A 65 -9.35 16.46 -3.69
CA GLU A 65 -7.99 16.32 -4.19
C GLU A 65 -7.01 16.13 -3.03
N ASP A 66 -7.15 16.90 -1.97
CA ASP A 66 -6.34 16.76 -0.75
C ASP A 66 -6.65 15.47 0.00
N LEU A 67 -7.93 15.07 0.04
CA LEU A 67 -8.31 13.75 0.57
C LEU A 67 -7.71 12.61 -0.26
N TYR A 68 -7.65 12.73 -1.59
CA TYR A 68 -7.02 11.76 -2.46
C TYR A 68 -5.50 11.69 -2.24
N ARG A 69 -4.84 12.84 -2.12
CA ARG A 69 -3.41 12.92 -1.77
C ARG A 69 -3.14 12.25 -0.42
N ALA A 70 -3.95 12.57 0.59
CA ALA A 70 -3.85 11.95 1.91
C ALA A 70 -4.06 10.43 1.85
N ALA A 71 -5.00 9.95 1.02
CA ALA A 71 -5.21 8.52 0.83
C ALA A 71 -3.99 7.85 0.18
N LEU A 72 -3.37 8.46 -0.84
CA LEU A 72 -2.13 7.95 -1.45
C LEU A 72 -0.98 7.91 -0.42
N GLU A 73 -0.77 9.01 0.29
CA GLU A 73 0.27 9.12 1.32
C GLU A 73 0.12 8.06 2.41
N GLU A 74 -1.12 7.79 2.84
CA GLU A 74 -1.41 6.75 3.82
C GLU A 74 -1.00 5.37 3.33
N VAL A 75 -1.34 4.99 2.08
CA VAL A 75 -0.99 3.63 1.60
C VAL A 75 0.52 3.47 1.42
N TYR A 76 1.23 4.50 0.95
CA TYR A 76 2.69 4.48 0.91
C TYR A 76 3.31 4.44 2.31
N THR A 77 2.71 5.11 3.29
CA THR A 77 3.19 5.09 4.67
C THR A 77 2.96 3.72 5.33
N GLU A 78 1.81 3.11 5.09
CA GLU A 78 1.43 1.80 5.62
C GLU A 78 2.42 0.71 5.18
N ILE A 79 2.64 0.56 3.86
CA ILE A 79 3.55 -0.48 3.35
C ILE A 79 4.97 -0.31 3.90
N ARG A 80 5.49 0.93 3.96
CA ARG A 80 6.85 1.20 4.44
C ARG A 80 6.99 0.97 5.95
N SER A 81 5.95 1.26 6.72
CA SER A 81 5.91 0.97 8.15
C SER A 81 5.96 -0.54 8.40
N LEU A 82 5.16 -1.31 7.65
CA LEU A 82 5.14 -2.77 7.75
C LEU A 82 6.46 -3.41 7.27
N GLU A 83 7.11 -2.89 6.25
CA GLU A 83 8.44 -3.37 5.82
C GLU A 83 9.50 -3.15 6.89
N LYS A 84 9.42 -2.03 7.61
CA LYS A 84 10.33 -1.76 8.74
C LYS A 84 10.15 -2.76 9.87
N GLU A 85 8.93 -3.25 10.11
CA GLU A 85 8.64 -4.27 11.11
C GLU A 85 9.22 -5.64 10.79
N LEU A 86 9.62 -5.90 9.53
CA LEU A 86 10.30 -7.14 9.15
C LEU A 86 11.68 -7.30 9.79
N LYS A 87 12.30 -6.21 10.29
CA LYS A 87 13.61 -6.22 10.94
C LYS A 87 14.69 -6.96 10.13
N LEU A 88 14.78 -6.67 8.82
CA LEU A 88 15.69 -7.35 7.89
C LEU A 88 17.16 -7.31 8.33
N GLY A 89 17.57 -6.30 9.09
CA GLY A 89 18.91 -6.19 9.66
C GLY A 89 19.28 -7.33 10.62
N ASP A 90 18.30 -7.92 11.30
CA ASP A 90 18.49 -8.96 12.31
C ASP A 90 18.58 -10.38 11.70
N MET A 91 18.25 -10.52 10.42
CA MET A 91 18.20 -11.79 9.70
C MET A 91 19.51 -12.07 8.93
N GLN A 92 19.73 -13.32 8.50
CA GLN A 92 20.78 -13.60 7.52
C GLN A 92 20.44 -12.98 6.16
N PRO A 93 21.41 -12.53 5.34
CA PRO A 93 21.12 -11.78 4.11
C PRO A 93 20.14 -12.47 3.15
N ALA A 94 20.30 -13.78 2.93
CA ALA A 94 19.42 -14.55 2.06
C ALA A 94 17.99 -14.67 2.61
N GLU A 95 17.85 -14.84 3.92
CA GLU A 95 16.57 -14.90 4.62
C GLU A 95 15.86 -13.55 4.59
N ALA A 96 16.59 -12.47 4.92
CA ALA A 96 16.11 -11.10 4.86
C ALA A 96 15.53 -10.77 3.49
N MET A 97 16.25 -11.12 2.42
CA MET A 97 15.80 -10.81 1.07
C MET A 97 14.60 -11.65 0.66
N ALA A 98 14.57 -12.93 0.99
CA ALA A 98 13.40 -13.78 0.76
C ALA A 98 12.16 -13.29 1.53
N ALA A 99 12.34 -12.84 2.77
CA ALA A 99 11.28 -12.25 3.59
C ALA A 99 10.72 -10.97 2.97
N LEU A 100 11.59 -10.07 2.50
CA LEU A 100 11.18 -8.85 1.81
C LEU A 100 10.39 -9.17 0.52
N ILE A 101 10.91 -10.05 -0.34
CA ILE A 101 10.24 -10.44 -1.59
C ILE A 101 8.86 -11.03 -1.31
N GLY A 102 8.78 -11.95 -0.34
CA GLY A 102 7.52 -12.56 0.08
C GLY A 102 6.54 -11.53 0.62
N PHE A 103 7.01 -10.61 1.47
CA PHE A 103 6.21 -9.53 2.02
C PHE A 103 5.64 -8.61 0.91
N SER A 104 6.48 -8.17 -0.05
CA SER A 104 6.03 -7.30 -1.14
C SER A 104 4.89 -7.95 -1.95
N PHE A 105 4.96 -9.27 -2.16
CA PHE A 105 3.88 -10.01 -2.81
C PHE A 105 2.62 -10.11 -1.92
N ASP A 106 2.80 -10.48 -0.65
CA ASP A 106 1.70 -10.70 0.30
C ASP A 106 0.94 -9.41 0.63
N TYR A 107 1.63 -8.27 0.62
CA TYR A 107 1.00 -6.97 0.80
C TYR A 107 0.01 -6.70 -0.35
N LEU A 108 0.42 -6.88 -1.61
CA LEU A 108 -0.47 -6.66 -2.75
C LEU A 108 -1.68 -7.61 -2.76
N ALA A 109 -1.49 -8.85 -2.31
CA ALA A 109 -2.57 -9.82 -2.17
C ALA A 109 -3.64 -9.35 -1.15
N ARG A 110 -3.21 -8.73 -0.04
CA ARG A 110 -4.07 -8.25 1.04
C ARG A 110 -4.65 -6.86 0.80
N HIS A 111 -4.01 -6.06 -0.06
CA HIS A 111 -4.34 -4.65 -0.29
C HIS A 111 -4.64 -4.39 -1.79
N PRO A 112 -5.74 -4.93 -2.35
CA PRO A 112 -6.11 -4.71 -3.75
C PRO A 112 -6.43 -3.24 -4.07
N ASP A 113 -6.75 -2.46 -3.05
CA ASP A 113 -7.00 -1.03 -3.15
C ASP A 113 -5.74 -0.22 -3.47
N PHE A 114 -4.56 -0.65 -2.99
CA PHE A 114 -3.28 -0.06 -3.38
C PHE A 114 -3.07 -0.17 -4.89
N ILE A 115 -3.41 -1.31 -5.50
CA ILE A 115 -3.29 -1.53 -6.94
C ILE A 115 -4.23 -0.58 -7.71
N GLY A 116 -5.47 -0.43 -7.26
CA GLY A 116 -6.43 0.50 -7.88
C GLY A 116 -5.94 1.94 -7.82
N LEU A 117 -5.49 2.40 -6.66
CA LEU A 117 -4.93 3.74 -6.47
C LEU A 117 -3.70 3.97 -7.36
N LEU A 118 -2.74 3.05 -7.39
CA LEU A 118 -1.56 3.17 -8.23
C LEU A 118 -1.91 3.17 -9.72
N ASN A 119 -2.83 2.33 -10.18
CA ASN A 119 -3.29 2.33 -11.56
C ASN A 119 -3.88 3.69 -11.95
N HIS A 120 -4.77 4.24 -11.11
CA HIS A 120 -5.36 5.54 -11.35
C HIS A 120 -4.31 6.66 -11.35
N GLU A 121 -3.42 6.66 -10.37
CA GLU A 121 -2.37 7.67 -10.26
C GLU A 121 -1.40 7.64 -11.45
N ASN A 122 -0.97 6.44 -11.86
CA ASN A 122 -0.12 6.27 -13.05
C ASN A 122 -0.82 6.69 -14.34
N ALA A 123 -2.11 6.38 -14.51
CA ALA A 123 -2.89 6.81 -15.67
C ALA A 123 -3.02 8.34 -15.79
N HIS A 124 -2.82 9.06 -14.68
CA HIS A 124 -2.84 10.53 -14.62
C HIS A 124 -1.42 11.13 -14.51
N GLY A 125 -0.38 10.37 -14.88
CA GLY A 125 1.00 10.85 -14.93
C GLY A 125 1.64 11.10 -13.57
N ALA A 126 1.17 10.39 -12.53
CA ALA A 126 1.70 10.48 -11.16
C ALA A 126 1.67 11.90 -10.56
N MET A 127 0.69 12.72 -10.95
CA MET A 127 0.61 14.13 -10.60
C MET A 127 0.62 14.41 -9.08
N HIS A 128 -0.03 13.58 -8.27
CA HIS A 128 -0.11 13.77 -6.82
C HIS A 128 1.10 13.17 -6.10
N VAL A 129 1.63 12.06 -6.61
CA VAL A 129 2.86 11.43 -6.09
C VAL A 129 4.07 12.31 -6.35
N ARG A 130 4.20 12.88 -7.55
CA ARG A 130 5.32 13.76 -7.93
C ARG A 130 5.45 14.95 -7.00
N ASP A 131 4.32 15.50 -6.56
CA ASP A 131 4.30 16.71 -5.74
C ASP A 131 4.35 16.38 -4.23
N SER A 132 4.19 15.12 -3.83
CA SER A 132 4.25 14.72 -2.42
C SER A 132 5.68 14.48 -1.93
N ARG A 133 6.14 15.36 -1.03
CA ARG A 133 7.40 15.19 -0.31
C ARG A 133 7.35 14.00 0.65
N ALA A 134 6.20 13.81 1.31
CA ALA A 134 6.00 12.73 2.27
C ALA A 134 6.28 11.36 1.63
N ILE A 135 5.69 11.08 0.46
CA ILE A 135 5.90 9.81 -0.24
C ILE A 135 7.39 9.59 -0.56
N ARG A 136 8.11 10.62 -1.02
CA ARG A 136 9.56 10.49 -1.29
C ARG A 136 10.34 10.11 -0.03
N GLU A 137 10.08 10.81 1.08
CA GLU A 137 10.78 10.58 2.34
C GLU A 137 10.48 9.20 2.94
N THR A 138 9.29 8.65 2.73
CA THR A 138 8.94 7.30 3.19
C THR A 138 9.65 6.19 2.41
N ASN A 139 10.04 6.42 1.15
CA ASN A 139 10.63 5.38 0.29
C ASN A 139 12.15 5.19 0.49
N SER A 140 12.90 6.25 0.83
CA SER A 140 14.36 6.17 0.98
C SER A 140 14.84 5.11 1.99
N PRO A 141 14.24 4.96 3.19
CA PRO A 141 14.72 3.99 4.19
C PRO A 141 14.64 2.53 3.74
N LEU A 142 13.66 2.18 2.90
CA LEU A 142 13.55 0.82 2.36
C LEU A 142 14.73 0.50 1.45
N ILE A 143 15.04 1.40 0.52
CA ILE A 143 16.12 1.21 -0.45
C ILE A 143 17.47 1.11 0.27
N GLU A 144 17.68 1.91 1.32
CA GLU A 144 18.86 1.80 2.18
C GLU A 144 18.95 0.43 2.86
N LEU A 145 17.82 -0.08 3.39
CA LEU A 145 17.78 -1.41 4.02
C LEU A 145 18.10 -2.54 3.02
N ILE A 146 17.59 -2.44 1.79
CA ILE A 146 17.93 -3.37 0.70
C ILE A 146 19.42 -3.28 0.38
N ALA A 147 19.95 -2.07 0.22
CA ALA A 147 21.37 -1.84 -0.09
C ALA A 147 22.29 -2.46 0.98
N GLN A 148 22.00 -2.23 2.26
CA GLN A 148 22.73 -2.81 3.38
C GLN A 148 22.65 -4.34 3.36
N THR A 149 21.46 -4.90 3.13
CA THR A 149 21.25 -6.35 3.06
C THR A 149 22.05 -6.97 1.90
N LEU A 150 22.04 -6.35 0.72
CA LEU A 150 22.83 -6.77 -0.44
C LEU A 150 24.33 -6.73 -0.13
N GLN A 151 24.82 -5.65 0.48
CA GLN A 151 26.24 -5.51 0.86
C GLN A 151 26.68 -6.63 1.81
N ARG A 152 25.89 -6.93 2.85
CA ARG A 152 26.18 -8.04 3.78
C ARG A 152 26.22 -9.37 3.05
N GLY A 153 25.28 -9.63 2.14
CA GLY A 153 25.25 -10.88 1.37
C GLY A 153 26.38 -11.02 0.36
N ILE A 154 26.84 -9.93 -0.24
CA ILE A 154 28.04 -9.90 -1.09
C ILE A 154 29.29 -10.21 -0.26
N ALA A 155 29.44 -9.60 0.91
CA ALA A 155 30.56 -9.85 1.82
C ALA A 155 30.59 -11.32 2.30
N ALA A 156 29.41 -11.89 2.56
CA ALA A 156 29.24 -13.30 2.91
C ALA A 156 29.30 -14.26 1.70
N LYS A 157 29.52 -13.75 0.48
CA LYS A 157 29.57 -14.53 -0.78
C LYS A 157 28.30 -15.33 -1.08
N VAL A 158 27.16 -14.91 -0.54
CA VAL A 158 25.84 -15.51 -0.84
C VAL A 158 25.12 -14.78 -1.97
N PHE A 159 25.55 -13.56 -2.29
CA PHE A 159 25.03 -12.79 -3.43
C PHE A 159 26.12 -12.37 -4.41
N ARG A 160 25.77 -12.27 -5.71
CA ARG A 160 26.63 -11.69 -6.75
C ARG A 160 26.80 -10.19 -6.57
N ARG A 161 27.85 -9.64 -7.20
CA ARG A 161 28.12 -8.19 -7.25
C ARG A 161 27.29 -7.51 -8.34
N GLY A 162 27.30 -6.16 -8.33
CA GLY A 162 26.68 -5.34 -9.38
C GLY A 162 25.16 -5.42 -9.38
N ILE A 163 24.56 -5.45 -8.18
CA ILE A 163 23.10 -5.40 -8.01
C ILE A 163 22.75 -4.01 -7.51
N ASP A 164 22.02 -3.25 -8.32
CA ASP A 164 21.46 -1.98 -7.89
C ASP A 164 20.21 -2.22 -7.00
N PRO A 165 20.13 -1.62 -5.80
CA PRO A 165 19.01 -1.82 -4.88
C PRO A 165 17.66 -1.35 -5.44
N VAL A 166 17.64 -0.29 -6.24
CA VAL A 166 16.42 0.28 -6.83
C VAL A 166 15.95 -0.61 -7.96
N GLU A 167 16.84 -1.02 -8.88
CA GLU A 167 16.50 -1.95 -9.96
C GLU A 167 15.98 -3.29 -9.42
N PHE A 168 16.60 -3.79 -8.34
CA PHE A 168 16.15 -5.00 -7.67
C PHE A 168 14.74 -4.82 -7.09
N TYR A 169 14.48 -3.74 -6.36
CA TYR A 169 13.16 -3.46 -5.81
C TYR A 169 12.10 -3.31 -6.92
N ILE A 170 12.41 -2.58 -7.99
CA ILE A 170 11.52 -2.42 -9.16
C ILE A 170 11.19 -3.79 -9.77
N SER A 171 12.17 -4.68 -9.90
CA SER A 171 11.95 -6.02 -10.44
C SER A 171 11.02 -6.85 -9.55
N VAL A 172 11.27 -6.85 -8.23
CA VAL A 172 10.42 -7.55 -7.24
C VAL A 172 9.00 -7.00 -7.23
N ALA A 173 8.86 -5.67 -7.18
CA ALA A 173 7.58 -4.99 -7.22
C ALA A 173 6.85 -5.27 -8.53
N GLY A 174 7.54 -5.23 -9.68
CA GLY A 174 6.98 -5.47 -11.00
C GLY A 174 6.43 -6.90 -11.16
N MET A 175 7.21 -7.92 -10.76
CA MET A 175 6.77 -9.32 -10.79
C MET A 175 5.51 -9.57 -9.94
N SER A 176 5.42 -8.89 -8.80
CA SER A 176 4.30 -9.01 -7.87
C SER A 176 3.08 -8.22 -8.36
N TYR A 177 3.30 -6.95 -8.73
CA TYR A 177 2.27 -6.03 -9.20
C TYR A 177 1.57 -6.53 -10.46
N PHE A 178 2.34 -6.93 -11.48
CA PHE A 178 1.79 -7.35 -12.76
C PHE A 178 0.82 -8.53 -12.62
N PHE A 179 1.13 -9.47 -11.72
CA PHE A 179 0.27 -10.61 -11.46
C PHE A 179 -1.11 -10.17 -10.95
N PHE A 180 -1.16 -9.25 -9.99
CA PHE A 180 -2.42 -8.80 -9.40
C PHE A 180 -3.15 -7.75 -10.24
N SER A 181 -2.43 -6.78 -10.81
CA SER A 181 -3.02 -5.71 -11.65
C SER A 181 -3.70 -6.27 -12.88
N ASN A 182 -3.15 -7.36 -13.43
CA ASN A 182 -3.62 -7.97 -14.68
C ASN A 182 -4.27 -9.34 -14.42
N ARG A 183 -4.60 -9.69 -13.17
CA ARG A 183 -5.10 -11.03 -12.83
C ARG A 183 -6.30 -11.45 -13.67
N LEU A 184 -7.22 -10.53 -13.96
CA LEU A 184 -8.46 -10.82 -14.69
C LEU A 184 -8.18 -11.09 -16.16
N THR A 185 -7.32 -10.27 -16.79
CA THR A 185 -6.95 -10.47 -18.20
C THR A 185 -6.07 -11.70 -18.36
N LEU A 186 -5.10 -11.92 -17.48
CA LEU A 186 -4.26 -13.11 -17.47
C LEU A 186 -5.08 -14.39 -17.25
N SER A 187 -6.07 -14.37 -16.35
CA SER A 187 -6.93 -15.54 -16.12
C SER A 187 -7.74 -15.91 -17.34
N SER A 188 -8.31 -14.91 -18.02
CA SER A 188 -9.06 -15.09 -19.27
C SER A 188 -8.17 -15.56 -20.43
N ILE A 189 -7.01 -14.92 -20.63
CA ILE A 189 -6.10 -15.22 -21.74
C ILE A 189 -5.52 -16.62 -21.61
N PHE A 190 -5.14 -17.02 -20.41
CA PHE A 190 -4.50 -18.33 -20.17
C PHE A 190 -5.48 -19.43 -19.75
N ALA A 191 -6.78 -19.15 -19.71
CA ALA A 191 -7.83 -20.07 -19.25
C ALA A 191 -7.49 -20.74 -17.91
N ARG A 192 -7.01 -19.94 -16.95
CA ARG A 192 -6.56 -20.40 -15.62
C ARG A 192 -7.03 -19.41 -14.56
N ASP A 193 -7.69 -19.89 -13.51
CA ASP A 193 -8.06 -18.99 -12.41
C ASP A 193 -6.82 -18.59 -11.60
N LEU A 194 -6.44 -17.31 -11.68
CA LEU A 194 -5.34 -16.72 -10.90
C LEU A 194 -5.82 -15.99 -9.63
N GLY A 195 -7.13 -15.97 -9.38
CA GLY A 195 -7.75 -15.43 -8.18
C GLY A 195 -7.84 -16.42 -7.00
N GLU A 196 -7.76 -17.73 -7.27
CA GLU A 196 -7.77 -18.75 -6.22
C GLU A 196 -6.51 -18.73 -5.35
N GLY A 197 -6.67 -18.96 -4.04
CA GLY A 197 -5.56 -18.95 -3.07
C GLY A 197 -4.39 -19.88 -3.46
N LYS A 198 -4.68 -21.07 -4.03
CA LYS A 198 -3.64 -21.99 -4.50
C LYS A 198 -2.77 -21.41 -5.62
N ALA A 199 -3.36 -20.66 -6.54
CA ALA A 199 -2.64 -20.02 -7.64
C ALA A 199 -1.76 -18.88 -7.12
N VAL A 200 -2.31 -18.07 -6.21
CA VAL A 200 -1.59 -16.99 -5.51
C VAL A 200 -0.39 -17.55 -4.74
N ASP A 201 -0.57 -18.60 -3.94
CA ASP A 201 0.51 -19.24 -3.17
C ASP A 201 1.60 -19.83 -4.08
N ARG A 202 1.19 -20.45 -5.20
CA ARG A 202 2.13 -20.99 -6.18
C ARG A 202 2.95 -19.88 -6.81
N TYR A 203 2.32 -18.77 -7.18
CA TYR A 203 3.01 -17.66 -7.80
C TYR A 203 3.90 -16.91 -6.80
N ARG A 204 3.48 -16.77 -5.53
CA ARG A 204 4.34 -16.27 -4.44
C ARG A 204 5.65 -17.06 -4.34
N ARG A 205 5.58 -18.40 -4.30
CA ARG A 205 6.77 -19.26 -4.27
C ARG A 205 7.64 -19.06 -5.53
N HIS A 206 7.01 -18.91 -6.69
CA HIS A 206 7.71 -18.63 -7.94
C HIS A 206 8.47 -17.30 -7.89
N VAL A 207 7.83 -16.20 -7.47
CA VAL A 207 8.46 -14.87 -7.37
C VAL A 207 9.63 -14.88 -6.40
N VAL A 208 9.47 -15.47 -5.21
CA VAL A 208 10.57 -15.62 -4.24
C VAL A 208 11.72 -16.42 -4.83
N ALA A 209 11.45 -17.59 -5.40
CA ALA A 209 12.50 -18.44 -5.98
C ALA A 209 13.21 -17.74 -7.15
N PHE A 210 12.47 -17.08 -8.04
CA PHE A 210 13.00 -16.40 -9.22
C PHE A 210 13.88 -15.20 -8.84
N ALA A 211 13.39 -14.33 -7.97
CA ALA A 211 14.15 -13.17 -7.48
C ALA A 211 15.41 -13.62 -6.72
N MET A 212 15.30 -14.61 -5.84
CA MET A 212 16.45 -15.15 -5.11
C MET A 212 17.49 -15.83 -6.02
N ALA A 213 17.06 -16.49 -7.09
CA ALA A 213 17.97 -17.06 -8.08
C ALA A 213 18.79 -15.96 -8.78
N GLY A 214 18.17 -14.81 -9.09
CA GLY A 214 18.85 -13.65 -9.69
C GLY A 214 19.90 -12.99 -8.79
N LEU A 215 19.92 -13.30 -7.50
CA LEU A 215 20.91 -12.81 -6.53
C LEU A 215 22.11 -13.73 -6.37
N ARG A 216 22.04 -15.00 -6.78
CA ARG A 216 23.10 -15.99 -6.52
C ARG A 216 24.44 -15.59 -7.16
N PRO A 217 25.59 -15.98 -6.57
CA PRO A 217 26.94 -15.66 -7.06
C PRO A 217 27.22 -16.10 -8.49
#